data_AF-B9LWT7-F1
#
_entry.id   AF-B9LWT7-F1
#
_cell.length_a   1.000
_cell.length_b   1.000
_cell.length_c   1.000
_cell.angle_alpha   90.00
_cell.angle_beta   90.00
_cell.angle_gamma   90.00
#
_symmetry.space_group_name_H-M   'P 1'
#
loop_
_entity.id
_entity.type
_entity.pdbx_description
1 polymer ?
#
loop_
_entity_poly.entity_id
_entity_poly.type
_entity_poly.pdbx_seq_one_letter_code
_entity_poly.pdbx_strand_id
1 'polypeptide(L)' 'MTPSSNSADQSTESSGLTPQQRLESSNTRLVDAGIATIKDMETLRACVAYENANQRRVLILHRLKRRADEIRAEVE' A
#
# COMPACT_ATOMS: atom_id res chain seq x y z
N MET A 1 22.93 13.93 31.04
CA MET A 1 22.11 14.68 30.07
C MET A 1 22.17 13.93 28.75
N THR A 2 21.22 13.02 28.53
CA THR A 2 21.01 12.36 27.25
C THR A 2 20.09 13.24 26.40
N PRO A 3 20.35 13.45 25.10
CA PRO A 3 19.38 14.09 24.24
C PRO A 3 18.36 13.03 23.83
N SER A 4 17.13 13.12 24.35
CA SER A 4 16.00 12.40 23.78
C SER A 4 15.67 13.02 22.43
N SER A 5 16.22 12.44 21.37
CA SER A 5 15.68 12.64 20.03
C SER A 5 14.30 11.99 19.99
N ASN A 6 13.26 12.79 20.19
CA ASN A 6 11.90 12.45 19.79
C ASN A 6 11.88 12.42 18.26
N SER A 7 12.37 11.32 17.69
CA SER A 7 12.02 10.98 16.31
C SER A 7 10.55 10.58 16.38
N ALA A 8 9.69 11.47 15.89
CA ALA A 8 8.26 11.22 15.78
C ALA A 8 8.09 9.94 14.96
N ASP A 9 7.83 8.86 15.68
CA ASP A 9 7.46 7.56 15.16
C ASP A 9 6.07 7.73 14.52
N GLN A 10 6.05 8.33 13.33
CA GLN A 10 4.96 8.16 12.38
C GLN A 10 5.06 6.73 11.83
N SER A 11 4.89 5.76 12.73
CA SER A 11 4.35 4.47 12.38
C SER A 11 2.91 4.72 11.94
N THR A 12 2.77 5.25 10.71
CA THR A 12 1.60 4.99 9.89
C THR A 12 1.39 3.50 10.01
N GLU A 13 0.40 3.07 10.79
CA GLU A 13 0.07 1.67 10.92
C GLU A 13 -0.25 1.17 9.51
N SER A 14 0.76 0.62 8.85
CA SER A 14 0.61 -0.15 7.63
C SER A 14 -0.42 -1.18 8.02
N SER A 15 -1.62 -1.08 7.42
CA SER A 15 -2.68 -2.04 7.69
C SER A 15 -2.01 -3.41 7.60
N GLY A 16 -2.00 -4.20 8.68
CA GLY A 16 -1.08 -5.35 8.84
C GLY A 16 -1.25 -6.49 7.83
N LEU A 17 -2.02 -6.26 6.76
CA LEU A 17 -2.22 -7.11 5.60
C LEU A 17 -0.99 -7.09 4.69
N THR A 18 -0.53 -8.29 4.37
CA THR A 18 0.52 -8.51 3.37
C THR A 18 0.03 -8.17 1.95
N PRO A 19 0.94 -7.94 0.98
CA PRO A 19 0.58 -7.79 -0.44
C PRO A 19 -0.33 -8.92 -0.95
N GLN A 20 -0.03 -10.14 -0.53
CA GLN A 20 -0.82 -11.33 -0.85
C GLN A 20 -2.26 -11.20 -0.35
N GLN A 21 -2.45 -10.92 0.95
CA GLN A 21 -3.78 -10.78 1.53
C GLN A 21 -4.63 -9.68 0.89
N ARG A 22 -3.99 -8.63 0.35
CA ARG A 22 -4.69 -7.55 -0.36
C ARG A 22 -5.10 -7.92 -1.78
N LEU A 23 -4.25 -8.68 -2.50
CA LEU A 23 -4.35 -8.78 -3.95
C LEU A 23 -4.81 -10.15 -4.45
N GLU A 24 -4.62 -11.23 -3.70
CA GLU A 24 -4.79 -12.60 -4.20
C GLU A 24 -6.26 -12.99 -4.40
N SER A 25 -7.21 -12.21 -3.86
CA SER A 25 -8.63 -12.46 -4.04
C SER A 25 -9.06 -12.37 -5.51
N SER A 26 -9.86 -13.35 -5.95
CA SER A 26 -10.57 -13.27 -7.24
C SER A 26 -11.76 -12.31 -7.19
N ASN A 27 -12.22 -11.92 -5.99
CA ASN A 27 -13.28 -10.93 -5.84
C ASN A 27 -12.69 -9.53 -5.94
N THR A 28 -12.97 -8.88 -7.07
CA THR A 28 -12.48 -7.55 -7.39
C THR A 28 -12.81 -6.49 -6.33
N ARG A 29 -13.96 -6.60 -5.63
CA ARG A 29 -14.34 -5.66 -4.56
C ARG A 29 -13.44 -5.80 -3.32
N LEU A 30 -13.02 -7.02 -3.00
CA LEU A 30 -12.10 -7.27 -1.89
C LEU A 30 -10.70 -6.75 -2.22
N VAL A 31 -10.26 -6.89 -3.48
CA VAL A 31 -9.00 -6.29 -3.94
C VAL A 31 -9.06 -4.77 -3.87
N ASP A 32 -10.16 -4.15 -4.30
CA ASP A 32 -10.34 -2.69 -4.19
C ASP A 32 -10.29 -2.21 -2.74
N ALA A 33 -10.97 -2.90 -1.82
CA ALA A 33 -10.88 -2.61 -0.40
C ALA A 33 -9.44 -2.80 0.15
N GLY A 34 -8.76 -3.87 -0.27
CA GLY A 34 -7.37 -4.14 0.09
C GLY A 34 -6.40 -3.06 -0.37
N ILE A 35 -6.61 -2.48 -1.57
CA ILE A 35 -5.83 -1.36 -2.09
C ILE A 35 -6.15 -0.06 -1.34
N ALA A 36 -7.43 0.21 -1.07
CA ALA A 36 -7.86 1.43 -0.37
C ALA A 36 -7.28 1.55 1.06
N THR A 37 -6.95 0.44 1.70
CA THR A 37 -6.34 0.44 3.03
C THR A 37 -4.83 0.74 3.04
N ILE A 38 -4.18 0.86 1.87
CA ILE A 38 -2.77 1.24 1.74
C ILE A 38 -2.63 2.73 2.03
N LYS A 39 -1.80 3.09 3.02
CA LYS A 39 -1.60 4.48 3.48
C LYS A 39 -0.21 5.03 3.19
N ASP A 40 0.73 4.17 2.82
CA ASP A 40 2.13 4.53 2.65
C ASP A 40 2.71 3.97 1.35
N MET A 41 3.74 4.65 0.84
CA MET A 41 4.37 4.29 -0.44
C MET A 41 5.20 3.00 -0.36
N GLU A 42 5.65 2.58 0.83
CA GLU A 42 6.42 1.34 1.01
C GLU A 42 5.53 0.11 0.78
N THR A 43 4.39 0.05 1.47
CA THR A 43 3.35 -0.97 1.32
C THR A 43 2.84 -1.00 -0.12
N LEU A 44 2.65 0.17 -0.75
CA LEU A 44 2.22 0.26 -2.15
C LEU A 44 3.24 -0.37 -3.10
N ARG A 45 4.53 -0.08 -2.92
CA ARG A 45 5.61 -0.68 -3.73
C ARG A 45 5.66 -2.20 -3.55
N ALA A 46 5.48 -2.70 -2.33
CA ALA A 46 5.41 -4.13 -2.06
C ALA A 46 4.22 -4.80 -2.79
N CYS A 47 3.06 -4.13 -2.82
CA CYS A 47 1.89 -4.58 -3.59
C CYS A 47 2.16 -4.61 -5.10
N VAL A 48 2.81 -3.60 -5.65
CA VAL A 48 3.19 -3.56 -7.07
C VAL A 48 4.18 -4.68 -7.41
N ALA A 49 5.20 -4.90 -6.58
CA ALA A 49 6.18 -5.97 -6.78
C ALA A 49 5.51 -7.35 -6.75
N TYR A 50 4.63 -7.60 -5.78
CA TYR A 50 3.87 -8.83 -5.69
C TYR A 50 2.98 -9.06 -6.91
N GLU A 51 2.20 -8.07 -7.35
CA GLU A 51 1.34 -8.21 -8.54
C GLU A 51 2.17 -8.51 -9.80
N ASN A 52 3.31 -7.83 -9.97
CA ASN A 52 4.21 -8.04 -11.11
C ASN A 52 4.89 -9.41 -11.11
N ALA A 53 5.15 -9.99 -9.93
CA ALA A 53 5.77 -11.30 -9.80
C ALA A 53 4.76 -12.46 -9.98
N ASN A 54 3.47 -12.23 -9.67
CA ASN A 54 2.47 -13.30 -9.60
C ASN A 54 1.50 -13.27 -10.79
N GLN A 55 0.52 -12.36 -10.77
CA GLN A 55 -0.63 -12.41 -11.69
C GLN A 55 -0.55 -11.40 -12.84
N ARG A 56 0.24 -10.33 -12.70
CA ARG A 56 0.45 -9.26 -13.71
C ARG A 56 -0.84 -8.68 -14.26
N ARG A 57 -1.88 -8.55 -13.44
CA ARG A 57 -3.17 -8.00 -13.85
C ARG A 57 -3.04 -6.50 -14.03
N VAL A 58 -3.05 -6.07 -15.30
CA VAL A 58 -2.92 -4.67 -15.70
C VAL A 58 -3.93 -3.77 -14.98
N LEU A 59 -5.18 -4.20 -14.80
CA LEU A 59 -6.20 -3.41 -14.11
C LEU A 59 -5.84 -3.15 -12.63
N ILE A 60 -5.23 -4.11 -11.95
CA ILE A 60 -4.81 -3.95 -10.56
C ILE A 60 -3.63 -2.98 -10.46
N LEU A 61 -2.68 -3.06 -11.38
CA LEU A 61 -1.56 -2.12 -11.46
C LEU A 61 -2.04 -0.68 -11.69
N HIS A 62 -3.08 -0.46 -12.51
CA HIS A 62 -3.69 0.86 -12.68
C HIS A 62 -4.33 1.39 -11.39
N ARG A 63 -4.99 0.51 -10.63
CA ARG A 63 -5.60 0.88 -9.33
C ARG A 63 -4.53 1.22 -8.29
N LEU A 64 -3.45 0.45 -8.24
CA LEU A 64 -2.29 0.73 -7.40
C LEU A 64 -1.63 2.05 -7.78
N LYS A 65 -1.50 2.36 -9.08
CA LYS A 65 -1.03 3.66 -9.55
C LYS A 65 -1.92 4.80 -9.05
N ARG A 66 -3.24 4.68 -9.22
CA ARG A 66 -4.19 5.70 -8.74
C ARG A 66 -4.06 5.92 -7.23
N ARG A 67 -3.97 4.85 -6.44
CA ARG A 67 -3.76 4.97 -4.99
C ARG A 67 -2.43 5.65 -4.64
N ALA A 68 -1.38 5.43 -5.42
CA ALA A 68 -0.11 6.13 -5.24
C ALA A 68 -0.22 7.63 -5.48
N ASP A 69 -1.00 8.02 -6.49
CA ASP A 69 -1.25 9.43 -6.80
C ASP A 69 -2.08 10.10 -5.68
N GLU A 70 -3.09 9.39 -5.13
CA GLU A 70 -3.85 9.84 -3.95
C GLU A 70 -2.95 10.04 -2.72
N ILE A 71 -2.10 9.07 -2.39
CA ILE A 71 -1.18 9.18 -1.24
C ILE A 71 -0.25 10.38 -1.39
N ARG A 72 0.25 10.66 -2.61
CA ARG A 72 1.11 11.84 -2.85
C ARG A 72 0.34 13.15 -2.64
N ALA A 73 -0.91 13.22 -3.06
CA ALA A 73 -1.76 14.39 -2.89
C ALA A 73 -2.19 14.60 -1.43
N GLU A 74 -2.27 13.55 -0.61
CA GLU A 74 -2.59 13.64 0.83
C GLU A 74 -1.42 14.18 1.68
N VAL A 75 -0.19 14.16 1.16
CA VAL A 75 1.03 14.59 1.88
C VAL A 75 1.39 16.06 1.59
N GLU A 76 0.75 16.69 0.61
CA GLU A 76 0.85 18.14 0.33
C GLU A 76 -0.01 18.98 1.30
#